data_AF-A0A8S9THK7-F1
#
_entry.id   AF-A0A8S9THK7-F1
#
_cell.length_a   1.000
_cell.length_b   1.000
_cell.length_c   1.000
_cell.angle_alpha   90.00
_cell.angle_beta   90.00
_cell.angle_gamma   90.00
#
_symmetry.space_group_name_H-M   'P 1'
#
loop_
_entity.id
_entity.type
_entity.pdbx_description
1 polymer ?
#
loop_
_entity_poly.entity_id
_entity_poly.type
_entity_poly.pdbx_seq_one_letter_code
_entity_poly.pdbx_strand_id
1 'polypeptide(L)'
;MYSADFRWRAITLHYAYSVPCEQVSRSFGVSGRTVRRWYKEFKSSGHVMPDSRDSSNVRDPEVLAFVSKYAKEHPCFYVEELQAALRIKFGADKTGLSASSILRLLKFELRLSRKVLERRAREAEFERCENLICL
;
A
#
# COMPACT_ATOMS: atom_id res chain seq x y z
N MET A 1 10.64 -2.79 -15.91
CA MET A 1 9.31 -3.42 -15.80
C MET A 1 8.57 -3.12 -17.11
N TYR A 2 8.03 -4.11 -17.81
CA TYR A 2 7.36 -3.88 -19.11
C TYR A 2 6.02 -3.16 -18.94
N SER A 3 5.70 -2.24 -19.86
CA SER A 3 4.45 -1.48 -19.88
C SER A 3 3.23 -2.36 -20.10
N ALA A 4 2.04 -1.89 -19.71
CA ALA A 4 0.79 -2.63 -19.87
C ALA A 4 0.52 -2.96 -21.35
N ASP A 5 0.65 -1.97 -22.25
CA ASP A 5 0.45 -2.15 -23.69
C ASP A 5 1.36 -3.22 -24.28
N PHE A 6 2.62 -3.26 -23.84
CA PHE A 6 3.59 -4.24 -24.31
C PHE A 6 3.16 -5.66 -23.96
N ARG A 7 2.67 -5.86 -22.73
CA ARG A 7 2.16 -7.16 -22.29
C ARG A 7 0.85 -7.51 -22.98
N TRP A 8 -0.04 -6.55 -23.16
CA TRP A 8 -1.31 -6.76 -23.88
C TRP A 8 -1.05 -7.25 -25.29
N ARG A 9 -0.16 -6.60 -26.05
CA ARG A 9 0.21 -7.04 -27.41
C ARG A 9 0.74 -8.48 -27.42
N ALA A 10 1.62 -8.84 -26.48
CA ALA A 10 2.16 -10.20 -26.36
C ALA A 10 1.06 -11.22 -26.06
N ILE A 11 0.11 -10.87 -25.18
CA ILE A 11 -1.02 -11.74 -24.82
C ILE A 11 -2.06 -11.84 -25.92
N THR A 12 -2.37 -10.76 -26.63
CA THR A 12 -3.25 -10.80 -27.80
C THR A 12 -2.70 -11.75 -28.86
N LEU A 13 -1.40 -11.69 -29.15
CA LEU A 13 -0.76 -12.63 -30.09
C LEU A 13 -0.87 -14.09 -29.63
N HIS A 14 -0.65 -14.35 -28.34
CA HIS A 14 -0.75 -15.71 -27.83
C HIS A 14 -2.20 -16.21 -27.76
N TYR A 15 -3.12 -15.41 -27.25
CA TYR A 15 -4.49 -15.81 -26.92
C TYR A 15 -5.46 -15.70 -28.09
N ALA A 16 -5.43 -14.59 -28.85
CA ALA A 16 -6.36 -14.37 -29.96
C ALA A 16 -5.86 -14.98 -31.27
N TYR A 17 -4.54 -14.98 -31.49
CA TYR A 17 -3.93 -15.48 -32.72
C TYR A 17 -3.25 -16.86 -32.54
N SER A 18 -3.38 -17.48 -31.37
CA SER A 18 -2.82 -18.82 -31.07
C SER A 18 -1.32 -18.96 -31.34
N VAL A 19 -0.56 -17.86 -31.29
CA VAL A 19 0.88 -17.87 -31.53
C VAL A 19 1.58 -18.52 -30.33
N PRO A 20 2.48 -19.50 -30.51
CA PRO A 20 3.19 -20.12 -29.39
C PRO A 20 3.98 -19.11 -28.56
N CYS A 21 4.01 -19.29 -27.24
CA CYS A 21 4.75 -18.41 -26.33
C CYS A 21 6.23 -18.24 -26.72
N GLU A 22 6.86 -19.27 -27.31
CA GLU A 22 8.26 -19.21 -27.76
C GLU A 22 8.46 -18.35 -29.02
N GLN A 23 7.41 -18.19 -29.83
CA GLN A 23 7.46 -17.29 -30.98
C GLN A 23 7.19 -15.84 -30.55
N VAL A 24 6.22 -15.64 -29.66
CA VAL A 24 5.97 -14.33 -29.03
C VAL A 24 7.21 -13.85 -28.28
N SER A 25 7.91 -14.75 -27.56
CA SER A 25 9.11 -14.42 -26.79
C SER A 25 10.23 -13.88 -27.71
N ARG A 26 10.46 -14.52 -28.85
CA ARG A 26 11.43 -14.07 -29.87
C ARG A 26 11.06 -12.72 -30.47
N SER A 27 9.80 -12.53 -30.87
CA SER A 27 9.36 -11.27 -31.49
C SER A 27 9.41 -10.07 -30.54
N PHE A 28 9.19 -10.29 -29.24
CA PHE A 28 9.16 -9.24 -28.22
C PHE A 28 10.48 -9.11 -27.47
N GLY A 29 11.48 -9.95 -27.73
CA GLY A 29 12.76 -9.92 -27.01
C GLY A 29 12.62 -10.20 -25.51
N VAL A 30 11.65 -11.03 -25.11
CA VAL A 30 11.40 -11.43 -23.71
C VAL A 30 11.56 -12.94 -23.55
N SER A 31 11.73 -13.43 -22.33
CA SER A 31 11.81 -14.89 -22.12
C SER A 31 10.44 -15.56 -22.31
N GLY A 32 10.42 -16.80 -22.81
CA GLY A 32 9.18 -17.60 -22.89
C GLY A 32 8.50 -17.79 -21.53
N ARG A 33 9.27 -17.87 -20.44
CA ARG A 33 8.74 -17.89 -19.06
C ARG A 33 7.96 -16.61 -18.73
N THR A 34 8.44 -15.46 -19.19
CA THR A 34 7.78 -14.16 -18.98
C THR A 34 6.42 -14.13 -19.67
N VAL A 35 6.35 -14.57 -20.94
CA VAL A 35 5.09 -14.64 -21.70
C VAL A 35 4.10 -15.60 -21.04
N ARG A 36 4.55 -16.81 -20.65
CA ARG A 36 3.72 -17.78 -19.93
C ARG A 36 3.17 -17.23 -18.62
N ARG A 37 4.00 -16.47 -17.87
CA ARG A 37 3.57 -15.84 -16.62
C ARG A 37 2.49 -14.79 -16.87
N TRP A 38 2.66 -13.92 -17.86
CA TRP A 38 1.62 -12.93 -18.22
C TRP A 38 0.33 -13.61 -18.67
N TYR A 39 0.44 -14.73 -19.39
CA TYR A 39 -0.72 -15.48 -19.84
C TYR A 39 -1.47 -16.12 -18.67
N LYS A 40 -0.74 -16.69 -17.71
CA LYS A 40 -1.33 -17.20 -16.47
C LYS A 40 -2.07 -16.10 -15.70
N GLU A 41 -1.45 -14.92 -15.55
CA GLU A 41 -2.07 -13.76 -14.89
C GLU A 41 -3.35 -13.34 -15.59
N PHE A 42 -3.30 -13.20 -16.92
CA PHE A 42 -4.46 -12.86 -17.73
C PHE A 42 -5.59 -13.90 -17.59
N LYS A 43 -5.27 -15.19 -17.54
CA LYS A 43 -6.26 -16.25 -17.35
C LYS A 43 -6.88 -16.25 -15.94
N SER A 44 -6.18 -15.76 -14.92
CA SER A 44 -6.69 -15.71 -13.55
C SER A 44 -7.45 -14.42 -13.23
N SER A 45 -6.92 -13.25 -13.58
CA SER A 45 -7.49 -11.95 -13.22
C SER A 45 -8.18 -11.22 -14.38
N GLY A 46 -8.01 -11.70 -15.62
CA GLY A 46 -8.42 -10.97 -16.81
C GLY A 46 -7.49 -9.82 -17.19
N HIS A 47 -6.40 -9.58 -16.44
CA HIS A 47 -5.46 -8.48 -16.68
C HIS A 47 -4.00 -8.95 -16.78
N VAL A 48 -3.23 -8.36 -17.69
CA VAL A 48 -1.79 -8.63 -17.89
C VAL A 48 -0.85 -7.98 -16.87
N MET A 49 -1.38 -7.08 -16.03
CA MET A 49 -0.65 -6.48 -14.94
C MET A 49 -1.00 -7.26 -13.67
N PRO A 50 -0.02 -7.57 -12.82
CA PRO A 50 -0.34 -8.12 -11.52
C PRO A 50 -1.21 -7.10 -10.81
N ASP A 51 -2.28 -7.57 -10.18
CA ASP A 51 -3.00 -6.75 -9.23
C ASP A 51 -1.99 -6.21 -8.21
N SER A 52 -2.15 -4.94 -7.81
CA SER A 52 -1.29 -4.32 -6.82
C SER A 52 -1.19 -5.30 -5.67
N ARG A 53 0.00 -5.88 -5.43
CA ARG A 53 0.21 -6.94 -4.44
C ARG A 53 -0.74 -6.72 -3.29
N ASP A 54 -1.78 -7.54 -3.19
CA ASP A 54 -2.60 -7.53 -1.99
C ASP A 54 -1.60 -7.76 -0.87
N SER A 55 -1.39 -6.73 -0.07
CA SER A 55 -0.45 -6.78 1.02
C SER A 55 -1.02 -7.82 1.96
N SER A 56 -0.59 -9.05 1.82
CA SER A 56 -0.96 -10.18 2.67
C SER A 56 -0.63 -9.93 4.15
N ASN A 57 0.05 -8.83 4.46
CA ASN A 57 0.01 -8.15 5.75
C ASN A 57 -1.27 -7.30 5.91
N VAL A 58 -2.46 -7.88 5.68
CA VAL A 58 -3.69 -7.21 6.13
C VAL A 58 -3.62 -7.23 7.66
N ARG A 59 -3.08 -6.13 8.22
CA ARG A 59 -3.03 -5.93 9.65
C ARG A 59 -4.47 -5.99 10.16
N ASP A 60 -4.64 -6.55 11.36
CA ASP A 60 -5.93 -6.64 12.02
C ASP A 60 -6.73 -5.33 11.83
N PRO A 61 -7.93 -5.39 11.21
CA PRO A 61 -8.75 -4.22 10.95
C PRO A 61 -9.01 -3.39 12.20
N GLU A 62 -9.07 -4.02 13.37
CA GLU A 62 -9.26 -3.33 14.65
C GLU A 62 -8.06 -2.44 15.00
N VAL A 63 -6.84 -2.92 14.74
CA VAL A 63 -5.60 -2.16 14.94
C VAL A 63 -5.55 -0.98 13.97
N LEU A 64 -5.91 -1.19 12.70
CA LEU A 64 -5.94 -0.12 11.70
C LEU A 64 -6.96 0.97 12.06
N ALA A 65 -8.16 0.58 12.48
CA ALA A 65 -9.20 1.50 12.92
C ALA A 65 -8.74 2.33 14.13
N PHE A 66 -8.07 1.69 15.10
CA PHE A 66 -7.53 2.39 16.25
C PHE A 66 -6.44 3.40 15.88
N VAL A 67 -5.45 3.01 15.06
CA VAL A 67 -4.37 3.93 14.65
C VAL A 67 -4.94 5.09 13.84
N SER A 68 -5.91 4.83 12.95
CA SER A 68 -6.58 5.87 12.17
C SER A 68 -7.32 6.87 13.06
N LYS A 69 -8.02 6.38 14.09
CA LYS A 69 -8.71 7.21 15.08
C LYS A 69 -7.71 8.03 15.91
N TYR A 70 -6.68 7.39 16.44
CA TYR A 70 -5.64 8.05 17.24
C TYR A 70 -4.94 9.18 16.47
N ALA A 71 -4.58 8.93 15.20
CA ALA A 71 -3.94 9.91 14.34
C ALA A 71 -4.84 11.10 13.96
N LYS A 72 -6.17 11.00 14.14
CA LYS A 72 -7.10 12.12 13.97
C LYS A 72 -7.25 12.91 15.27
N GLU A 73 -7.32 12.23 16.41
CA GLU A 73 -7.48 12.85 17.73
C GLU A 73 -6.19 13.57 18.19
N HIS A 74 -5.03 13.06 17.78
CA HIS A 74 -3.72 13.59 18.19
C HIS A 74 -2.86 14.00 17.00
N PRO A 75 -3.18 15.07 16.23
CA PRO A 75 -2.49 15.40 14.99
C PRO A 75 -0.96 15.64 15.12
N CYS A 76 -0.47 15.94 16.32
CA CYS A 76 0.94 16.17 16.65
C CYS A 76 1.58 15.05 17.50
N PHE A 77 1.20 13.78 17.27
CA PHE A 77 1.70 12.64 18.07
C PHE A 77 3.15 12.23 17.71
N TYR A 78 3.88 11.68 18.69
CA TYR A 78 5.14 10.97 18.48
C TYR A 78 4.92 9.47 18.25
N VAL A 79 5.81 8.83 17.49
CA VAL A 79 5.66 7.39 17.14
C VAL A 79 5.68 6.51 18.39
N GLU A 80 6.47 6.92 19.39
CA GLU A 80 6.62 6.28 20.70
C GLU A 80 5.31 6.34 21.51
N GLU A 81 4.57 7.45 21.43
CA GLU A 81 3.27 7.61 22.10
C GLU A 81 2.23 6.69 21.47
N LEU A 82 2.18 6.64 20.14
CA LEU A 82 1.33 5.72 19.41
C LEU A 82 1.69 4.26 19.72
N GLN A 83 2.98 3.95 19.84
CA GLN A 83 3.45 2.62 20.23
C GLN A 83 2.99 2.25 21.66
N ALA A 84 3.08 3.18 22.61
CA ALA A 84 2.61 2.97 23.97
C ALA A 84 1.09 2.78 24.01
N ALA A 85 0.32 3.60 23.29
CA ALA A 85 -1.12 3.49 23.19
C ALA A 85 -1.58 2.15 22.59
N LEU A 86 -0.86 1.65 21.58
CA LEU A 86 -1.09 0.33 20.99
C LEU A 86 -0.83 -0.80 21.99
N ARG A 87 0.26 -0.72 22.75
CA ARG A 87 0.59 -1.71 23.80
C ARG A 87 -0.44 -1.74 24.91
N ILE A 88 -0.93 -0.58 25.34
CA ILE A 88 -1.97 -0.48 26.38
C ILE A 88 -3.27 -1.13 25.90
N LYS A 89 -3.68 -0.85 24.66
CA LYS A 89 -4.98 -1.31 24.14
C LYS A 89 -5.02 -2.79 23.75
N PHE A 90 -3.96 -3.30 23.13
CA PHE A 90 -3.95 -4.65 22.55
C PHE A 90 -3.01 -5.63 23.27
N GLY A 91 -2.25 -5.17 24.26
CA GLY A 91 -1.22 -5.95 24.94
C GLY A 91 0.09 -6.03 24.13
N ALA A 92 1.20 -6.27 24.84
CA ALA A 92 2.53 -6.36 24.25
C ALA A 92 2.66 -7.49 23.22
N ASP A 93 1.93 -8.59 23.43
CA ASP A 93 2.04 -9.81 22.63
C ASP A 93 1.35 -9.70 21.26
N LYS A 94 0.27 -8.92 21.14
CA LYS A 94 -0.44 -8.73 19.87
C LYS A 94 0.16 -7.62 18.99
N THR A 95 0.90 -6.69 19.60
CA THR A 95 1.31 -5.44 18.94
C THR A 95 2.77 -5.11 19.11
N GLY A 96 3.67 -6.11 19.09
CA GLY A 96 5.14 -5.96 18.99
C GLY A 96 5.62 -5.21 17.73
N LEU A 97 5.00 -4.07 17.42
CA LEU A 97 5.22 -3.15 16.34
C LEU A 97 6.41 -2.29 16.74
N SER A 98 7.50 -2.44 16.02
CA SER A 98 8.59 -1.47 16.06
C SER A 98 8.13 -0.11 15.52
N ALA A 99 8.84 0.97 15.86
CA ALA A 99 8.62 2.29 15.28
C ALA A 99 8.60 2.25 13.73
N SER A 100 9.50 1.48 13.13
CA SER A 100 9.54 1.26 11.68
C SER A 100 8.29 0.57 11.13
N SER A 101 7.69 -0.35 11.89
CA SER A 101 6.44 -1.02 11.51
C SER A 101 5.24 -0.08 11.59
N ILE A 102 5.20 0.77 12.61
CA ILE A 102 4.16 1.81 12.77
C ILE A 102 4.24 2.82 11.62
N LEU A 103 5.45 3.31 11.29
CA LEU A 103 5.63 4.23 10.17
C LEU A 103 5.25 3.61 8.82
N ARG A 104 5.51 2.31 8.63
CA ARG A 104 5.06 1.57 7.45
C ARG A 104 3.53 1.51 7.41
N LEU A 105 2.90 1.13 8.53
CA LEU A 105 1.45 1.07 8.71
C LEU A 105 0.76 2.39 8.36
N LEU A 106 1.29 3.51 8.88
CA LEU A 106 0.78 4.84 8.59
C LEU A 106 0.87 5.14 7.08
N LYS A 107 1.99 4.81 6.44
CA LYS A 107 2.25 5.16 5.05
C LYS A 107 1.50 4.30 4.03
N PHE A 108 1.50 2.99 4.18
CA PHE A 108 1.02 2.08 3.12
C PHE A 108 -0.42 1.65 3.35
N GLU A 109 -0.76 1.28 4.59
CA GLU A 109 -2.08 0.76 4.96
C GLU A 109 -3.08 1.90 5.17
N LEU A 110 -2.68 2.97 5.89
CA LEU A 110 -3.55 4.14 6.15
C LEU A 110 -3.37 5.30 5.16
N ARG A 111 -2.39 5.21 4.26
CA ARG A 111 -2.06 6.27 3.26
C ARG A 111 -1.82 7.65 3.87
N LEU A 112 -1.42 7.70 5.14
CA LEU A 112 -1.03 8.91 5.85
C LEU A 112 0.44 9.21 5.53
N SER A 113 0.65 9.89 4.42
CA SER A 113 2.00 10.36 4.06
C SER A 113 2.51 11.39 5.07
N ARG A 114 3.83 11.53 5.18
CA ARG A 114 4.48 12.58 5.98
C ARG A 114 3.90 13.97 5.72
N LYS A 115 3.67 14.32 4.45
CA LYS A 115 3.05 15.61 4.07
C LYS A 115 1.66 15.80 4.65
N VAL A 116 0.86 14.74 4.71
CA VAL A 116 -0.50 14.77 5.28
C VAL A 116 -0.43 14.96 6.79
N LEU A 117 0.47 14.23 7.47
CA LEU A 117 0.67 14.37 8.91
C LEU A 117 1.18 15.77 9.28
N GLU A 118 2.21 16.28 8.59
CA GLU A 118 2.75 17.64 8.80
C GLU A 118 1.71 18.74 8.52
N ARG A 119 0.85 18.55 7.51
CA ARG A 119 -0.24 19.48 7.25
C ARG A 119 -1.24 19.51 8.41
N ARG A 120 -1.69 18.33 8.88
CA ARG A 120 -2.62 18.23 10.01
C ARG A 120 -2.04 18.81 11.30
N ALA A 121 -0.76 18.57 11.55
CA ALA A 121 -0.07 19.17 12.70
C ALA A 121 -0.11 20.70 12.65
N ARG A 122 0.19 21.30 11.48
CA ARG A 122 0.10 22.75 11.30
C ARG A 122 -1.31 23.30 11.46
N GLU A 123 -2.31 22.64 10.89
CA GLU A 123 -3.72 23.02 11.01
C GLU A 123 -4.17 22.99 12.49
N ALA A 124 -3.77 21.96 13.23
CA ALA A 124 -4.13 21.83 14.65
C ALA A 124 -3.42 22.83 15.56
N GLU A 125 -2.14 23.13 15.30
CA GLU A 125 -1.41 24.18 16.02
C GLU A 125 -2.03 25.55 15.75
N PHE A 126 -2.44 25.83 14.51
CA PHE A 126 -3.15 27.07 14.16
C PHE A 126 -4.48 27.20 14.92
N GLU A 127 -5.30 26.15 14.93
CA GLU A 127 -6.58 26.12 15.66
C GLU A 127 -6.38 26.28 17.18
N ARG A 128 -5.32 25.70 17.75
CA ARG A 128 -4.95 25.93 19.16
C ARG A 128 -4.59 27.38 19.44
N CYS A 129 -3.82 28.02 18.56
CA CYS A 129 -3.45 29.42 18.72
C CYS A 129 -4.68 30.35 18.62
N GLU A 130 -5.59 30.13 17.67
CA GLU A 130 -6.83 30.92 17.57
C GLU A 130 -7.69 30.81 18.85
N ASN A 131 -7.87 29.58 19.37
CA ASN A 131 -8.64 29.35 20.58
C ASN A 131 -8.04 30.01 21.84
N LEU A 132 -6.71 30.19 21.88
CA LEU A 132 -6.02 30.88 22.98
C LEU A 132 -6.08 32.41 22.88
N ILE A 133 -6.22 32.96 21.67
CA ILE A 133 -6.29 34.41 21.43
C ILE A 133 -7.73 34.93 21.61
N CYS A 134 -8.74 34.07 21.46
CA CYS A 134 -10.16 34.41 21.63
C CYS A 134 -10.71 34.19 23.06
N LEU A 135 -9.85 33.97 24.06
CA LEU A 135 -10.16 33.94 25.49
C LEU A 135 -9.67 35.21 26.18
#